data_AF-A0A7C2A4Y5-F1
#
_entry.id   AF-A0A7C2A4Y5-F1
#
_cell.length_a   1.000
_cell.length_b   1.000
_cell.length_c   1.000
_cell.angle_alpha   90.00
_cell.angle_beta   90.00
_cell.angle_gamma   90.00
#
_symmetry.space_group_name_H-M   'P 1'
#
loop_
_entity.id
_entity.type
_entity.pdbx_description
1 polymer ?
#
loop_
_entity_poly.entity_id
_entity_poly.type
_entity_poly.pdbx_seq_one_letter_code
_entity_poly.pdbx_strand_id
1 'polypeptide(L)'
;MNNETKNQHLRKITDAIKKKEGISFRYLRPDGQVTRHNAVYPREIFSKGKYTYFKAYCHFTRDVRSFRLDRVQSLQLVQLTRNKRYSGLKERLIAIIVVLVIPVSYMIWTFTGGNPKGQWVLVTHVIDGDTIKVGRGWRCEKVRLIGVDTPETVHPERPTGFFGPEASEFTKKQLEGKKVHLEFEPSTQYDDYGRLLAYVFLLDGTLFNAELIKQGYARVITPSPFHYYKEFRLYEQEARVKGLGLWAGKDICKEIIGNRRSKIYRLPGDAGCGRIKEKNRIYFDTEEEAIKAGYRRAKR
;
A
#
# COMPACT_ATOMS: atom_id res chain seq x y z
N MET A 1 -50.53 -21.38 -54.88
CA MET A 1 -50.40 -20.70 -53.56
C MET A 1 -50.81 -19.25 -53.75
N ASN A 2 -51.72 -18.72 -52.92
CA ASN A 2 -52.13 -17.31 -52.98
C ASN A 2 -50.96 -16.39 -52.55
N ASN A 3 -50.91 -15.16 -53.06
CA ASN A 3 -49.88 -14.17 -52.79
C ASN A 3 -49.76 -13.81 -51.29
N GLU A 4 -50.87 -13.82 -50.56
CA GLU A 4 -50.88 -13.57 -49.10
C GLU A 4 -50.13 -14.67 -48.32
N THR A 5 -50.41 -15.94 -48.62
CA THR A 5 -49.72 -17.09 -47.99
C THR A 5 -48.23 -17.08 -48.33
N LYS A 6 -47.87 -16.71 -49.56
CA LYS A 6 -46.47 -16.53 -49.99
C LYS A 6 -45.76 -15.50 -49.12
N ASN A 7 -46.35 -14.33 -48.95
CA ASN A 7 -45.78 -13.23 -48.18
C ASN A 7 -45.66 -13.57 -46.68
N GLN A 8 -46.64 -14.29 -46.13
CA GLN A 8 -46.60 -14.76 -44.75
C GLN A 8 -45.45 -15.76 -44.51
N HIS A 9 -45.28 -16.74 -45.40
CA HIS A 9 -44.16 -17.68 -45.32
C HIS A 9 -42.81 -16.97 -45.47
N LEU A 10 -42.71 -16.00 -46.39
CA LEU A 10 -41.48 -15.22 -46.60
C LEU A 10 -41.07 -14.43 -45.34
N ARG A 11 -42.03 -13.78 -44.67
CA ARG A 11 -41.79 -13.06 -43.41
C ARG A 11 -41.28 -14.01 -42.33
N LYS A 12 -41.97 -15.15 -42.12
CA LYS A 12 -41.56 -16.16 -41.13
C LYS A 12 -40.16 -16.70 -41.37
N ILE A 13 -39.78 -16.98 -42.62
CA ILE A 13 -38.44 -17.47 -42.97
C ILE A 13 -37.40 -16.38 -42.75
N THR A 14 -37.69 -15.14 -43.15
CA THR A 14 -36.80 -13.99 -42.93
C THR A 14 -36.53 -13.77 -41.43
N ASP A 15 -37.58 -13.84 -40.62
CA ASP A 15 -37.46 -13.70 -39.16
C ASP A 15 -36.65 -14.85 -38.55
N ALA A 16 -36.87 -16.08 -39.01
CA ALA A 16 -36.09 -17.24 -38.59
C ALA A 16 -34.61 -17.11 -38.94
N ILE A 17 -34.26 -16.58 -40.12
CA ILE A 17 -32.88 -16.30 -40.52
C ILE A 17 -32.26 -15.27 -39.57
N LYS A 18 -32.95 -14.14 -39.31
CA LYS A 18 -32.46 -13.07 -38.42
C LYS A 18 -32.22 -13.58 -36.99
N LYS A 19 -33.14 -14.39 -36.46
CA LYS A 19 -33.07 -14.91 -35.09
C LYS A 19 -32.25 -16.20 -34.96
N LYS A 20 -31.76 -16.76 -36.07
CA LYS A 20 -31.10 -18.07 -36.15
C LYS A 20 -31.96 -19.21 -35.57
N GLU A 21 -33.26 -19.16 -35.83
CA GLU A 21 -34.25 -20.14 -35.36
C GLU A 21 -34.50 -21.22 -36.42
N GLY A 22 -34.91 -22.41 -35.97
CA GLY A 22 -35.33 -23.50 -36.86
C GLY A 22 -36.76 -23.29 -37.37
N ILE A 23 -37.09 -23.87 -38.51
CA ILE A 23 -38.44 -23.97 -39.05
C ILE A 23 -38.82 -25.43 -39.25
N SER A 24 -40.11 -25.73 -39.10
CA SER A 24 -40.71 -27.00 -39.50
C SER A 24 -41.77 -26.75 -40.56
N PHE A 25 -41.75 -27.54 -41.63
CA PHE A 25 -42.68 -27.34 -42.74
C PHE A 25 -43.05 -28.64 -43.46
N ARG A 26 -44.20 -28.63 -44.13
CA ARG A 26 -44.63 -29.68 -45.08
C ARG A 26 -44.34 -29.23 -46.50
N TYR A 27 -43.78 -30.13 -47.30
CA TYR A 27 -43.27 -29.85 -48.63
C TYR A 27 -43.89 -30.79 -49.67
N LEU A 28 -44.49 -30.23 -50.71
CA LEU A 28 -45.05 -30.99 -51.84
C LEU A 28 -43.95 -31.29 -52.86
N ARG A 29 -43.60 -32.57 -53.01
CA ARG A 29 -42.62 -33.04 -54.00
C ARG A 29 -43.19 -33.06 -55.42
N PRO A 30 -42.34 -33.08 -56.47
CA PRO A 30 -42.80 -33.17 -57.86
C PRO A 30 -43.63 -34.43 -58.16
N ASP A 31 -43.39 -35.52 -57.44
CA ASP A 31 -44.09 -36.80 -57.54
C ASP A 31 -45.49 -36.79 -56.89
N GLY A 32 -45.93 -35.65 -56.36
CA GLY A 32 -47.21 -35.47 -55.68
C GLY A 32 -47.20 -35.85 -54.20
N GLN A 33 -46.11 -36.43 -53.67
CA GLN A 33 -46.03 -36.82 -52.26
C GLN A 33 -45.68 -35.63 -51.35
N VAL A 34 -46.19 -35.65 -50.12
CA VAL A 34 -45.91 -34.61 -49.12
C VAL A 34 -44.89 -35.10 -48.10
N THR A 35 -43.74 -34.43 -47.99
CA THR A 35 -42.71 -34.73 -46.99
C THR A 35 -42.73 -33.71 -45.85
N ARG A 36 -42.44 -34.17 -44.63
CA ARG A 36 -42.31 -33.31 -43.46
C ARG A 36 -40.85 -33.06 -43.14
N HIS A 37 -40.48 -31.78 -43.00
CA HIS A 37 -39.17 -31.35 -42.58
C HIS A 37 -39.28 -30.70 -41.21
N ASN A 38 -38.63 -31.29 -40.20
CA ASN A 38 -38.63 -30.77 -38.84
C ASN A 38 -37.26 -30.16 -38.51
N ALA A 39 -37.27 -29.04 -37.78
CA ALA A 39 -36.05 -28.37 -37.28
C ALA A 39 -34.98 -28.12 -38.36
N VAL A 40 -35.40 -27.53 -39.48
CA VAL A 40 -34.54 -27.13 -40.60
C VAL A 40 -34.18 -25.65 -40.44
N TYR A 41 -32.92 -25.27 -40.70
CA TYR A 41 -32.42 -23.92 -40.40
C TYR A 41 -32.24 -23.10 -41.67
N PRO A 42 -33.14 -22.14 -41.95
CA PRO A 42 -33.03 -21.32 -43.14
C PRO A 42 -31.80 -20.43 -43.04
N ARG A 43 -31.09 -20.28 -44.16
CA ARG A 43 -29.88 -19.45 -44.26
C ARG A 43 -30.05 -18.26 -45.18
N GLU A 44 -30.71 -18.48 -46.31
CA GLU A 44 -30.79 -17.51 -47.39
C GLU A 44 -32.08 -17.71 -48.18
N ILE A 45 -32.66 -16.62 -48.69
CA ILE A 45 -33.78 -16.62 -49.62
C ILE A 45 -33.26 -16.05 -50.94
N PHE A 46 -33.59 -16.70 -52.06
CA PHE A 46 -33.16 -16.27 -53.39
C PHE A 46 -34.24 -16.60 -54.43
N SER A 47 -34.21 -15.92 -55.57
CA SER A 47 -35.15 -16.15 -56.68
C SER A 47 -34.42 -16.70 -57.89
N LYS A 48 -35.04 -17.67 -58.59
CA LYS A 48 -34.52 -18.23 -59.85
C LYS A 48 -35.67 -18.32 -60.85
N GLY A 49 -35.61 -17.50 -61.90
CA GLY A 49 -36.73 -17.29 -62.83
C GLY A 49 -37.96 -16.75 -62.09
N LYS A 50 -39.14 -17.30 -62.36
CA LYS A 50 -40.40 -16.90 -61.71
C LYS A 50 -40.63 -17.48 -60.30
N TYR A 51 -39.68 -18.24 -59.76
CA TYR A 51 -39.85 -18.99 -58.51
C TYR A 51 -38.91 -18.48 -57.41
N THR A 52 -39.43 -18.47 -56.18
CA THR A 52 -38.69 -18.11 -54.95
C THR A 52 -38.27 -19.36 -54.21
N TYR A 53 -37.03 -19.40 -53.75
CA TYR A 53 -36.40 -20.50 -53.03
C TYR A 53 -35.84 -20.01 -51.70
N PHE A 54 -35.68 -20.93 -50.75
CA PHE A 54 -34.81 -20.71 -49.60
C PHE A 54 -33.85 -21.88 -49.42
N LYS A 55 -32.59 -21.58 -49.09
CA LYS A 55 -31.60 -22.58 -48.66
C LYS A 55 -31.76 -22.80 -47.17
N ALA A 56 -31.76 -24.05 -46.77
CA ALA A 56 -31.77 -24.40 -45.37
C ALA A 56 -30.90 -25.61 -45.07
N TYR A 57 -30.27 -25.58 -43.90
CA TYR A 57 -29.47 -26.68 -43.38
C TYR A 57 -30.36 -27.66 -42.61
N CYS A 58 -30.25 -28.95 -42.93
CA CYS A 58 -30.94 -30.01 -42.21
C CYS A 58 -29.91 -30.80 -41.38
N HIS A 59 -30.05 -30.77 -40.04
CA HIS A 59 -29.13 -31.47 -39.15
C HIS A 59 -29.19 -33.00 -39.29
N PHE A 60 -30.37 -33.57 -39.60
CA PHE A 60 -30.54 -35.02 -39.72
C PHE A 60 -29.76 -35.58 -40.92
N THR A 61 -29.81 -34.90 -42.06
CA THR A 61 -29.10 -35.31 -43.27
C THR A 61 -27.72 -34.64 -43.41
N ARG A 62 -27.34 -33.76 -42.47
CA ARG A 62 -26.10 -32.95 -42.48
C ARG A 62 -25.80 -32.27 -43.81
N ASP A 63 -26.84 -31.75 -44.46
CA ASP A 63 -26.78 -31.24 -45.83
C ASP A 63 -27.59 -29.94 -45.97
N VAL A 64 -27.19 -29.10 -46.93
CA VAL A 64 -27.87 -27.84 -47.27
C VAL A 64 -28.71 -28.05 -48.51
N ARG A 65 -30.03 -27.86 -48.38
CA ARG A 65 -30.96 -28.06 -49.49
C ARG A 65 -31.72 -26.79 -49.81
N SER A 66 -32.08 -26.65 -51.08
CA SER A 66 -32.90 -25.54 -51.56
C SER A 66 -34.34 -25.99 -51.73
N PHE A 67 -35.27 -25.25 -51.13
CA PHE A 67 -36.70 -25.55 -51.17
C PHE A 67 -37.44 -24.45 -51.90
N ARG A 68 -38.28 -24.85 -52.86
CA ARG A 68 -39.22 -23.95 -53.53
C ARG A 68 -40.32 -23.49 -52.60
N LEU A 69 -40.47 -22.18 -52.42
CA LEU A 69 -41.44 -21.61 -51.49
C LEU A 69 -42.89 -21.91 -51.87
N ASP A 70 -43.19 -21.99 -53.18
CA ASP A 70 -44.54 -22.28 -53.69
C ASP A 70 -45.03 -23.71 -53.43
N ARG A 71 -44.11 -24.60 -53.03
CA ARG A 71 -44.40 -26.00 -52.67
C ARG A 71 -44.48 -26.22 -51.16
N VAL A 72 -44.31 -25.17 -50.36
CA VAL A 72 -44.45 -25.25 -48.90
C VAL A 72 -45.91 -25.11 -48.51
N GLN A 73 -46.49 -26.17 -47.97
CA GLN A 73 -47.93 -26.20 -47.62
C GLN A 73 -48.21 -25.62 -46.23
N SER A 74 -47.31 -25.81 -45.27
CA SER A 74 -47.46 -25.27 -43.91
C SER A 74 -46.10 -24.99 -43.31
N LEU A 75 -45.95 -23.86 -42.61
CA LEU A 75 -44.68 -23.45 -41.99
C LEU A 75 -44.90 -22.96 -40.55
N GLN A 76 -44.14 -23.55 -39.63
CA GLN A 76 -44.11 -23.25 -38.21
C GLN A 76 -42.68 -22.95 -37.74
N LEU A 77 -42.52 -21.97 -36.86
CA LEU A 77 -41.25 -21.69 -36.20
C LEU A 77 -41.00 -22.74 -35.12
N VAL A 78 -39.77 -23.24 -35.03
CA VAL A 78 -39.32 -24.12 -33.96
C VAL A 78 -38.57 -23.28 -32.94
N GLN A 79 -39.19 -23.06 -31.78
CA GLN A 79 -38.48 -22.51 -30.64
C GLN A 79 -37.54 -23.58 -30.10
N LEU A 80 -36.23 -23.40 -30.29
CA LEU A 80 -35.26 -24.19 -29.55
C LEU A 80 -35.30 -23.72 -28.10
N THR A 81 -35.64 -24.62 -27.18
CA THR A 81 -35.35 -24.42 -25.77
C THR A 81 -33.84 -24.27 -25.63
N ARG A 82 -33.36 -23.02 -25.62
CA ARG A 82 -31.97 -22.68 -25.33
C ARG A 82 -31.64 -23.35 -24.01
N ASN A 83 -30.79 -24.37 -24.05
CA ASN A 83 -30.61 -25.30 -22.95
C ASN A 83 -30.06 -24.54 -21.72
N LYS A 84 -30.94 -24.14 -20.78
CA LYS A 84 -30.60 -23.44 -19.52
C LYS A 84 -29.63 -24.24 -18.64
N ARG A 85 -29.34 -25.50 -18.99
CA ARG A 85 -28.47 -26.41 -18.23
C ARG A 85 -27.00 -25.99 -18.21
N TYR A 86 -26.52 -25.22 -19.19
CA TYR A 86 -25.12 -24.76 -19.28
C TYR A 86 -24.83 -23.39 -18.64
N SER A 87 -25.85 -22.60 -18.27
CA SER A 87 -25.65 -21.32 -17.56
C SER A 87 -25.39 -21.54 -16.07
N GLY A 88 -26.14 -22.46 -15.45
CA GLY A 88 -26.01 -22.72 -14.01
C GLY A 88 -24.65 -23.31 -13.59
N LEU A 89 -23.98 -24.07 -14.45
CA LEU A 89 -22.66 -24.62 -14.13
C LEU A 89 -21.57 -23.54 -14.13
N LYS A 90 -21.63 -22.60 -15.09
CA LYS A 90 -20.69 -21.47 -15.18
C LYS A 90 -20.89 -20.50 -14.01
N GLU A 91 -22.13 -20.17 -13.68
CA GLU A 91 -22.48 -19.31 -12.54
C GLU A 91 -22.03 -19.94 -11.21
N ARG A 92 -22.21 -21.26 -11.03
CA ARG A 92 -21.72 -21.99 -9.85
C ARG A 92 -20.19 -22.02 -9.77
N LEU A 93 -19.50 -22.22 -10.88
CA LEU A 93 -18.03 -22.17 -10.94
C LEU A 93 -17.48 -20.79 -10.58
N ILE A 94 -18.08 -19.73 -11.11
CA ILE A 94 -17.71 -18.35 -10.77
C ILE A 94 -17.94 -18.11 -9.27
N ALA A 95 -19.08 -18.52 -8.72
CA ALA A 95 -19.37 -18.38 -7.29
C ALA A 95 -18.35 -19.12 -6.42
N ILE A 96 -17.96 -20.35 -6.78
CA ILE A 96 -16.95 -21.12 -6.04
C ILE A 96 -15.58 -20.44 -6.11
N ILE A 97 -15.16 -19.95 -7.29
CA ILE A 97 -13.90 -19.22 -7.43
C ILE A 97 -13.89 -17.97 -6.56
N VAL A 98 -14.97 -17.19 -6.56
CA VAL A 98 -15.09 -15.99 -5.72
C VAL A 98 -15.04 -16.34 -4.23
N VAL A 99 -15.74 -17.39 -3.81
CA VAL A 99 -15.74 -17.89 -2.41
C VAL A 99 -14.37 -18.40 -1.98
N LEU A 100 -13.54 -18.94 -2.89
CA LEU A 100 -12.19 -19.39 -2.55
C LEU A 100 -11.15 -18.27 -2.62
N VAL A 101 -11.23 -17.37 -3.59
CA VAL A 101 -10.20 -16.34 -3.83
C VAL A 101 -10.30 -15.18 -2.85
N ILE A 102 -11.50 -14.77 -2.44
CA ILE A 102 -11.69 -13.67 -1.48
C ILE A 102 -11.07 -13.97 -0.10
N PRO A 103 -11.37 -15.09 0.57
CA PRO A 103 -10.78 -15.39 1.87
C PRO A 103 -9.28 -15.66 1.76
N VAL A 104 -8.80 -16.25 0.67
CA VAL A 104 -7.35 -16.43 0.44
C VAL A 104 -6.67 -15.08 0.26
N SER A 105 -7.26 -14.14 -0.49
CA SER A 105 -6.69 -12.79 -0.66
C SER A 105 -6.73 -11.99 0.65
N TYR A 106 -7.80 -12.10 1.44
CA TYR A 106 -7.91 -11.51 2.76
C TYR A 106 -6.92 -12.12 3.76
N MET A 107 -6.73 -13.44 3.72
CA MET A 107 -5.75 -14.16 4.53
C MET A 107 -4.34 -13.71 4.15
N ILE A 108 -4.02 -13.60 2.87
CA ILE A 108 -2.76 -13.02 2.40
C ILE A 108 -2.61 -11.59 2.93
N TRP A 109 -3.62 -10.73 2.81
CA TRP A 109 -3.57 -9.34 3.27
C TRP A 109 -3.32 -9.22 4.79
N THR A 110 -3.94 -10.08 5.59
CA THR A 110 -3.76 -10.08 7.06
C THR A 110 -2.42 -10.68 7.49
N PHE A 111 -2.00 -11.81 6.91
CA PHE A 111 -0.73 -12.45 7.26
C PHE A 111 0.50 -11.73 6.69
N THR A 112 0.36 -11.00 5.57
CA THR A 112 1.46 -10.26 4.93
C THR A 112 1.76 -8.89 5.54
N GLY A 113 1.32 -8.61 6.78
CA GLY A 113 1.97 -7.58 7.60
C GLY A 113 1.18 -6.36 8.01
N GLY A 114 -0.14 -6.37 7.85
CA GLY A 114 -0.99 -5.27 8.31
C GLY A 114 -0.71 -3.93 7.60
N ASN A 115 -1.27 -2.84 8.14
CA ASN A 115 -1.01 -1.50 7.63
C ASN A 115 0.29 -0.96 8.28
N PRO A 116 1.39 -0.74 7.53
CA PRO A 116 2.62 -0.18 8.09
C PRO A 116 2.49 1.29 8.51
N LYS A 117 1.37 1.94 8.18
CA LYS A 117 0.99 3.29 8.64
C LYS A 117 -0.17 3.23 9.64
N GLY A 118 -0.47 2.04 10.19
CA GLY A 118 -1.47 1.89 11.24
C GLY A 118 -1.00 2.50 12.55
N GLN A 119 -1.94 2.70 13.48
CA GLN A 119 -1.63 3.23 14.80
C GLN A 119 -0.59 2.34 15.52
N TRP A 120 -0.78 1.02 15.49
CA TRP A 120 0.13 0.04 16.06
C TRP A 120 0.79 -0.80 14.96
N VAL A 121 2.12 -0.81 14.94
CA VAL A 121 2.91 -1.52 13.92
C VAL A 121 3.96 -2.42 14.56
N LEU A 122 4.29 -3.52 13.90
CA LEU A 122 5.40 -4.38 14.31
C LEU A 122 6.71 -3.83 13.74
N VAL A 123 7.70 -3.62 14.59
CA VAL A 123 9.07 -3.35 14.16
C VAL A 123 9.73 -4.67 13.77
N THR A 124 10.05 -4.83 12.50
CA THR A 124 10.64 -6.08 11.98
C THR A 124 12.15 -6.07 11.96
N HIS A 125 12.76 -4.89 11.88
CA HIS A 125 14.21 -4.76 11.87
C HIS A 125 14.62 -3.36 12.31
N VAL A 126 15.76 -3.22 12.98
CA VAL A 126 16.38 -1.92 13.29
C VAL A 126 17.58 -1.73 12.38
N ILE A 127 17.59 -0.63 11.63
CA ILE A 127 18.65 -0.32 10.66
C ILE A 127 19.80 0.39 11.37
N ASP A 128 19.49 1.49 12.05
CA ASP A 128 20.39 2.30 12.86
C ASP A 128 19.66 2.74 14.15
N GLY A 129 20.34 3.45 15.05
CA GLY A 129 19.77 3.87 16.33
C GLY A 129 18.49 4.71 16.21
N ASP A 130 18.32 5.42 15.08
CA ASP A 130 17.19 6.32 14.82
C ASP A 130 16.37 5.96 13.56
N THR A 131 16.63 4.79 12.97
CA THR A 131 15.96 4.33 11.77
C THR A 131 15.53 2.87 11.92
N ILE A 132 14.23 2.64 11.82
CA ILE A 132 13.61 1.31 11.97
C ILE A 132 12.84 0.90 10.72
N LYS A 133 12.60 -0.40 10.58
CA LYS A 133 11.73 -0.97 9.54
C LYS A 133 10.49 -1.55 10.21
N VAL A 134 9.32 -1.14 9.74
CA VAL A 134 8.02 -1.56 10.29
C VAL A 134 7.18 -2.27 9.23
N GLY A 135 6.24 -3.11 9.67
CA GLY A 135 5.41 -3.94 8.79
C GLY A 135 6.06 -5.28 8.45
N ARG A 136 5.35 -6.18 7.77
CA ARG A 136 5.88 -7.49 7.30
C ARG A 136 5.71 -7.65 5.79
N GLY A 137 6.41 -8.63 5.22
CA GLY A 137 6.26 -9.05 3.82
C GLY A 137 6.54 -7.90 2.84
N TRP A 138 5.67 -7.75 1.85
CA TRP A 138 5.79 -6.73 0.81
C TRP A 138 5.34 -5.32 1.27
N ARG A 139 4.77 -5.19 2.48
CA ARG A 139 4.31 -3.91 3.06
C ARG A 139 5.24 -3.45 4.19
N CYS A 140 6.53 -3.37 3.90
CA CYS A 140 7.50 -2.82 4.85
C CYS A 140 7.79 -1.36 4.55
N GLU A 141 7.88 -0.54 5.59
CA GLU A 141 8.23 0.89 5.49
C GLU A 141 9.47 1.18 6.35
N LYS A 142 10.31 2.11 5.89
CA LYS A 142 11.40 2.66 6.71
C LYS A 142 10.87 3.87 7.47
N VAL A 143 11.13 3.90 8.76
CA VAL A 143 10.70 4.97 9.66
C VAL A 143 11.93 5.63 10.27
N ARG A 144 12.06 6.94 10.08
CA ARG A 144 13.06 7.81 10.69
C ARG A 144 12.45 8.48 11.92
N LEU A 145 13.10 8.34 13.06
CA LEU A 145 12.63 8.93 14.31
C LEU A 145 12.78 10.46 14.25
N ILE A 146 11.69 11.18 14.51
CA ILE A 146 11.67 12.65 14.51
C ILE A 146 12.51 13.21 15.66
N GLY A 147 13.26 14.28 15.36
CA GLY A 147 13.92 15.12 16.36
C GLY A 147 15.19 14.52 16.99
N VAL A 148 15.61 13.33 16.56
CA VAL A 148 16.76 12.61 17.11
C VAL A 148 17.75 12.23 16.02
N ASP A 149 19.04 12.31 16.34
CA ASP A 149 20.13 11.90 15.46
C ASP A 149 21.12 11.04 16.23
N THR A 150 21.28 9.80 15.79
CA THR A 150 22.24 8.84 16.35
C THR A 150 23.49 8.78 15.48
N PRO A 151 24.68 8.52 16.03
CA PRO A 151 25.87 8.34 15.21
C PRO A 151 25.67 7.18 14.23
N GLU A 152 25.90 7.43 12.94
CA GLU A 152 25.73 6.44 11.89
C GLU A 152 26.59 5.19 12.16
N THR A 153 25.98 4.00 12.03
CA THR A 153 26.69 2.73 12.22
C THR A 153 26.99 1.99 10.92
N VAL A 154 26.21 2.22 9.86
CA VAL A 154 26.25 1.41 8.63
C VAL A 154 26.61 2.21 7.37
N HIS A 155 27.20 3.41 7.50
CA HIS A 155 27.57 4.20 6.32
C HIS A 155 28.84 3.63 5.66
N PRO A 156 28.81 3.23 4.37
CA PRO A 156 29.93 2.50 3.73
C PRO A 156 31.21 3.33 3.62
N GLU A 157 31.10 4.66 3.55
CA GLU A 157 32.23 5.58 3.37
C GLU A 157 32.66 6.31 4.64
N ARG A 158 31.95 6.16 5.77
CA ARG A 158 32.25 6.89 7.01
C ARG A 158 32.62 5.91 8.13
N PRO A 159 33.61 6.23 8.96
CA PRO A 159 33.89 5.42 10.13
C PRO A 159 32.68 5.43 11.06
N THR A 160 32.42 4.30 11.71
CA THR A 160 31.38 4.16 12.73
C THR A 160 31.50 5.28 13.76
N GLY A 161 30.41 6.02 13.96
CA GLY A 161 30.41 7.13 14.91
C GLY A 161 30.66 6.65 16.34
N PHE A 162 31.36 7.46 17.13
CA PHE A 162 31.55 7.20 18.56
C PHE A 162 30.19 7.01 19.26
N PHE A 163 30.02 5.88 19.96
CA PHE A 163 28.78 5.44 20.62
C PHE A 163 27.62 5.04 19.69
N GLY A 164 27.88 4.91 18.39
CA GLY A 164 26.89 4.46 17.40
C GLY A 164 26.43 3.00 17.63
N PRO A 165 27.33 2.01 17.77
CA PRO A 165 26.95 0.61 17.97
C PRO A 165 26.06 0.41 19.20
N GLU A 166 26.38 1.10 20.29
CA GLU A 166 25.64 1.06 21.55
C GLU A 166 24.23 1.66 21.39
N ALA A 167 24.10 2.75 20.64
CA ALA A 167 22.80 3.32 20.29
C ALA A 167 21.95 2.37 19.43
N SER A 168 22.57 1.74 18.43
CA SER A 168 21.90 0.75 17.57
C SER A 168 21.46 -0.49 18.36
N GLU A 169 22.31 -1.00 19.25
CA GLU A 169 21.99 -2.13 20.12
C GLU A 169 20.86 -1.80 21.12
N PHE A 170 20.88 -0.60 21.70
CA PHE A 170 19.79 -0.13 22.56
C PHE A 170 18.46 -0.11 21.81
N THR A 171 18.42 0.45 20.60
CA THR A 171 17.23 0.47 19.76
C THR A 171 16.77 -0.93 19.37
N LYS A 172 17.69 -1.84 19.01
CA LYS A 172 17.37 -3.26 18.76
C LYS A 172 16.69 -3.90 19.95
N LYS A 173 17.30 -3.80 21.14
CA LYS A 173 16.76 -4.39 22.38
C LYS A 173 15.38 -3.83 22.74
N GLN A 174 15.15 -2.54 22.49
CA GLN A 174 13.90 -1.90 22.87
C GLN A 174 12.79 -2.09 21.84
N LEU A 175 13.10 -2.12 20.54
CA LEU A 175 12.09 -2.07 19.48
C LEU A 175 11.97 -3.34 18.66
N GLU A 176 13.07 -4.06 18.39
CA GLU A 176 13.07 -5.15 17.41
C GLU A 176 12.13 -6.29 17.83
N GLY A 177 11.25 -6.71 16.92
CA GLY A 177 10.25 -7.74 17.18
C GLY A 177 9.07 -7.28 18.05
N LYS A 178 9.01 -6.02 18.48
CA LYS A 178 7.93 -5.49 19.32
C LYS A 178 6.92 -4.66 18.53
N LYS A 179 5.70 -4.57 19.07
CA LYS A 179 4.68 -3.64 18.57
C LYS A 179 4.89 -2.26 19.19
N VAL A 180 4.83 -1.24 18.36
CA VAL A 180 4.97 0.17 18.75
C VAL A 180 3.83 0.98 18.17
N HIS A 181 3.50 2.08 18.85
CA HIS A 181 2.58 3.07 18.33
C HIS A 181 3.37 4.15 17.58
N LEU A 182 3.00 4.41 16.32
CA LEU A 182 3.55 5.52 15.55
C LEU A 182 2.62 6.73 15.62
N GLU A 183 3.18 7.87 16.00
CA GLU A 183 2.53 9.18 15.90
C GLU A 183 3.27 10.05 14.88
N PHE A 184 2.53 10.74 14.03
CA PHE A 184 3.06 11.49 12.90
C PHE A 184 2.92 12.99 13.13
N GLU A 185 3.91 13.77 12.68
CA GLU A 185 3.79 15.22 12.67
C GLU A 185 2.88 15.65 11.50
N PRO A 186 1.82 16.45 11.72
CA PRO A 186 0.87 16.81 10.67
C PRO A 186 1.49 17.61 9.51
N SER A 187 2.56 18.35 9.80
CA SER A 187 3.23 19.22 8.83
C SER A 187 4.12 18.47 7.84
N THR A 188 4.71 17.33 8.25
CA THR A 188 5.72 16.61 7.47
C THR A 188 5.67 15.12 7.75
N GLN A 189 5.27 14.33 6.75
CA GLN A 189 5.17 12.87 6.90
C GLN A 189 6.41 12.10 6.42
N TYR A 190 7.17 12.66 5.47
CA TYR A 190 8.36 12.00 4.91
C TYR A 190 9.53 12.96 4.89
N ASP A 191 10.73 12.41 4.98
CA ASP A 191 11.95 13.15 4.68
C ASP A 191 12.27 13.14 3.18
N ASP A 192 13.32 13.88 2.79
CA ASP A 192 13.80 13.98 1.41
C ASP A 192 14.27 12.63 0.82
N TYR A 193 14.49 11.62 1.67
CA TYR A 193 14.89 10.27 1.29
C TYR A 193 13.69 9.31 1.19
N GLY A 194 12.47 9.80 1.36
CA GLY A 194 11.24 9.01 1.30
C GLY A 194 11.02 8.11 2.52
N ARG A 195 11.70 8.34 3.65
CA ARG A 195 11.45 7.62 4.91
C ARG A 195 10.29 8.27 5.65
N LEU A 196 9.44 7.46 6.26
CA LEU A 196 8.33 7.93 7.08
C LEU A 196 8.88 8.57 8.36
N LEU A 197 8.41 9.76 8.73
CA LEU A 197 8.82 10.46 9.93
C LEU A 197 7.82 10.19 11.05
N ALA A 198 8.27 9.65 12.17
CA ALA A 198 7.38 9.36 13.31
C ALA A 198 8.03 9.54 14.68
N TYR A 199 7.17 9.77 15.67
CA TYR A 199 7.42 9.49 17.08
C TYR A 199 7.04 8.04 17.37
N VAL A 200 7.88 7.35 18.14
CA VAL A 200 7.69 5.94 18.46
C VAL A 200 7.32 5.82 19.94
N PHE A 201 6.12 5.32 20.21
CA PHE A 201 5.64 5.03 21.55
C PHE A 201 5.67 3.52 21.82
N LEU A 202 6.20 3.15 22.99
CA LEU A 202 6.16 1.79 23.49
C LEU A 202 4.77 1.45 24.06
N LEU A 203 4.53 0.17 24.34
CA LEU A 203 3.24 -0.31 24.89
C LEU A 203 2.88 0.30 26.24
N ASP A 204 3.87 0.72 27.03
CA ASP A 204 3.70 1.38 28.32
C ASP A 204 3.49 2.91 28.21
N GLY A 205 3.45 3.44 26.98
CA GLY A 205 3.32 4.88 26.71
C GLY A 205 4.64 5.65 26.70
N THR A 206 5.79 4.98 26.87
CA THR A 206 7.10 5.63 26.82
C THR A 206 7.41 6.13 25.40
N LEU A 207 7.71 7.42 25.26
CA LEU A 207 8.22 8.01 24.02
C LEU A 207 9.69 7.63 23.81
N PHE A 208 9.94 6.68 22.91
CA PHE A 208 11.27 6.11 22.68
C PHE A 208 12.26 7.15 22.12
N ASN A 209 11.81 8.10 21.29
CA ASN A 209 12.64 9.21 20.80
C ASN A 209 13.26 9.99 21.97
N ALA A 210 12.47 10.28 23.02
CA ALA A 210 12.97 10.98 24.21
C ALA A 210 13.94 10.11 25.00
N GLU A 211 13.70 8.80 25.07
CA GLU A 211 14.55 7.87 25.80
C GLU A 211 15.97 7.78 25.20
N LEU A 212 16.07 7.78 23.87
CA LEU A 212 17.37 7.87 23.19
C LEU A 212 18.17 9.09 23.63
N ILE A 213 17.52 10.24 23.79
CA ILE A 213 18.18 11.48 24.21
C ILE A 213 18.56 11.41 25.70
N LYS A 214 17.64 10.96 26.57
CA LYS A 214 17.84 10.88 28.03
C LYS A 214 19.04 10.01 28.39
N GLN A 215 19.20 8.88 27.69
CA GLN A 215 20.32 7.96 27.89
C GLN A 215 21.59 8.41 27.16
N GLY A 216 21.54 9.50 26.39
CA GLY A 216 22.68 10.03 25.66
C GLY A 216 23.06 9.24 24.42
N TYR A 217 22.15 8.45 23.84
CA TYR A 217 22.36 7.72 22.57
C TYR A 217 22.16 8.61 21.33
N ALA A 218 21.39 9.69 21.44
CA ALA A 218 21.09 10.59 20.34
C ALA A 218 21.30 12.07 20.70
N ARG A 219 21.52 12.89 19.66
CA ARG A 219 21.46 14.36 19.74
C ARG A 219 20.12 14.86 19.23
N VAL A 220 19.75 16.06 19.65
CA VAL A 220 18.55 16.72 19.13
C VAL A 220 18.88 17.43 17.83
N ILE A 221 18.15 17.10 16.77
CA ILE A 221 18.21 17.78 15.48
C ILE A 221 16.86 18.42 15.15
N THR A 222 16.89 19.51 14.38
CA THR A 222 15.69 20.29 14.05
C THR A 222 15.65 20.54 12.55
N PRO A 223 15.40 19.51 11.71
CA PRO A 223 15.21 19.72 10.27
C PRO A 223 13.98 20.61 10.00
N SER A 224 12.97 20.54 10.87
CA SER A 224 11.78 21.40 10.90
C SER A 224 11.30 21.57 12.35
N PRO A 225 10.46 22.59 12.65
CA PRO A 225 9.81 22.70 13.95
C PRO A 225 8.95 21.46 14.23
N PHE A 226 9.07 20.90 15.44
CA PHE A 226 8.37 19.68 15.84
C PHE A 226 7.89 19.79 17.29
N HIS A 227 6.85 19.04 17.64
CA HIS A 227 6.09 19.20 18.90
C HIS A 227 6.98 19.15 20.16
N TYR A 228 7.84 18.14 20.29
CA TYR A 228 8.63 17.86 21.50
C TYR A 228 9.99 18.57 21.58
N TYR A 229 10.21 19.61 20.77
CA TYR A 229 11.54 20.22 20.66
C TYR A 229 12.07 20.72 22.01
N LYS A 230 11.25 21.42 22.80
CA LYS A 230 11.70 22.01 24.07
C LYS A 230 12.10 20.94 25.08
N GLU A 231 11.29 19.89 25.21
CA GLU A 231 11.52 18.74 26.09
C GLU A 231 12.78 17.99 25.67
N PHE A 232 12.95 17.73 24.38
CA PHE A 232 14.13 17.03 23.86
C PHE A 232 15.41 17.82 24.15
N ARG A 233 15.38 19.15 23.98
CA ARG A 233 16.51 20.03 24.31
C ARG A 233 16.87 19.98 25.80
N LEU A 234 15.88 19.88 26.69
CA LEU A 234 16.10 19.74 28.13
C LEU A 234 16.75 18.39 28.45
N TYR A 235 16.20 17.28 27.93
CA TYR A 235 16.77 15.95 28.13
C TYR A 235 18.19 15.82 27.61
N GLU A 236 18.51 16.46 26.47
CA GLU A 236 19.88 16.48 25.96
C GLU A 236 20.82 17.20 26.92
N GLN A 237 20.38 18.31 27.52
CA GLN A 237 21.19 19.06 28.48
C GLN A 237 21.43 18.24 29.76
N GLU A 238 20.41 17.55 30.26
CA GLU A 238 20.56 16.64 31.41
C GLU A 238 21.53 15.49 31.11
N ALA A 239 21.42 14.86 29.95
CA ALA A 239 22.33 13.79 29.53
C ALA A 239 23.78 14.28 29.40
N ARG A 240 23.99 15.52 28.92
CA ARG A 240 25.30 16.17 28.85
C ARG A 240 25.91 16.39 30.23
N VAL A 241 25.15 16.97 31.15
CA VAL A 241 25.61 17.24 32.52
C VAL A 241 25.96 15.94 33.25
N LYS A 242 25.17 14.88 33.04
CA LYS A 242 25.41 13.54 33.59
C LYS A 242 26.54 12.78 32.88
N GLY A 243 27.02 13.27 31.73
CA GLY A 243 28.08 12.63 30.95
C GLY A 243 27.66 11.26 30.39
N LEU A 244 26.39 11.11 30.01
CA LEU A 244 25.86 9.85 29.49
C LEU A 244 26.19 9.66 28.00
N GLY A 245 26.44 8.42 27.60
CA GLY A 245 26.61 8.00 26.20
C GLY A 245 27.55 8.89 25.37
N LEU A 246 27.00 9.60 24.39
CA LEU A 246 27.72 10.53 23.50
C LEU A 246 28.50 11.63 24.24
N TRP A 247 28.18 11.87 25.50
CA TRP A 247 28.77 12.88 26.36
C TRP A 247 29.80 12.29 27.34
N ALA A 248 29.93 10.97 27.42
CA ALA A 248 30.90 10.30 28.26
C ALA A 248 32.34 10.65 27.85
N GLY A 249 33.18 10.90 28.86
CA GLY A 249 34.60 11.28 28.66
C GLY A 249 34.80 12.66 28.04
N LYS A 250 33.74 13.42 27.74
CA LYS A 250 33.86 14.80 27.28
C LYS A 250 34.02 15.76 28.45
N ASP A 251 34.81 16.79 28.20
CA ASP A 251 35.00 17.90 29.11
C ASP A 251 33.74 18.82 29.10
N ILE A 252 32.71 18.41 29.85
CA ILE A 252 31.43 19.11 29.96
C ILE A 252 31.34 19.87 31.29
N CYS A 253 30.83 21.10 31.25
CA CYS A 253 30.52 21.91 32.41
C CYS A 253 29.41 21.27 33.23
N LYS A 254 29.64 21.08 34.53
CA LYS A 254 28.60 20.67 35.49
C LYS A 254 27.89 21.86 36.13
N GLU A 255 28.60 22.98 36.26
CA GLU A 255 28.17 24.22 36.90
C GLU A 255 28.40 25.40 35.96
N ILE A 256 27.86 26.57 36.31
CA ILE A 256 28.13 27.80 35.56
C ILE A 256 29.56 28.23 35.87
N ILE A 257 30.42 28.22 34.85
CA ILE A 257 31.85 28.52 35.01
C ILE A 257 32.29 29.65 34.08
N GLY A 258 32.86 30.69 34.69
CA GLY A 258 33.52 31.82 34.06
C GLY A 258 35.03 31.65 33.93
N ASN A 259 35.59 32.22 32.88
CA ASN A 259 37.02 32.47 32.77
C ASN A 259 37.29 33.94 33.12
N ARG A 260 37.98 34.19 34.25
CA ARG A 260 38.27 35.54 34.78
C ARG A 260 39.04 36.43 33.81
N ARG A 261 39.83 35.85 32.90
CA ARG A 261 40.64 36.59 31.91
C ARG A 261 39.83 37.01 30.71
N SER A 262 39.02 36.11 30.15
CA SER A 262 38.23 36.41 28.94
C SER A 262 36.85 36.99 29.24
N LYS A 263 36.42 36.94 30.51
CA LYS A 263 35.05 37.30 30.94
C LYS A 263 33.97 36.55 30.15
N ILE A 264 34.24 35.27 29.85
CA ILE A 264 33.29 34.39 29.17
C ILE A 264 32.83 33.33 30.17
N TYR A 265 31.53 33.17 30.35
CA TYR A 265 30.94 32.06 31.11
C TYR A 265 30.35 30.99 30.20
N ARG A 266 30.29 29.77 30.73
CA ARG A 266 29.69 28.58 30.13
C ARG A 266 28.64 28.03 31.10
N LEU A 267 27.54 27.50 30.58
CA LEU A 267 26.47 26.91 31.37
C LEU A 267 26.68 25.40 31.59
N PRO A 268 25.98 24.78 32.55
CA PRO A 268 25.89 23.34 32.67
C PRO A 268 25.49 22.68 31.34
N GLY A 269 26.29 21.71 30.89
CA GLY A 269 26.12 21.02 29.62
C GLY A 269 26.93 21.58 28.44
N ASP A 270 27.56 22.75 28.58
CA ASP A 270 28.50 23.28 27.58
C ASP A 270 29.84 22.54 27.63
N ALA A 271 30.53 22.45 26.49
CA ALA A 271 31.83 21.79 26.41
C ALA A 271 33.02 22.73 26.68
N GLY A 272 34.18 22.17 27.02
CA GLY A 272 35.48 22.84 27.06
C GLY A 272 35.79 23.58 28.36
N CYS A 273 35.32 23.07 29.50
CA CYS A 273 35.37 23.72 30.80
C CYS A 273 36.69 23.42 31.54
N GLY A 274 37.18 22.19 31.42
CA GLY A 274 38.51 21.71 31.76
C GLY A 274 39.64 22.39 30.99
N ARG A 275 39.38 22.90 29.77
CA ARG A 275 40.34 23.77 29.05
C ARG A 275 40.62 25.10 29.76
N ILE A 276 39.74 25.53 30.66
CA ILE A 276 39.97 26.73 31.48
C ILE A 276 40.99 26.36 32.55
N LYS A 277 42.16 27.03 32.55
CA LYS A 277 43.17 26.86 33.60
C LYS A 277 42.52 27.09 34.98
N GLU A 278 42.81 26.23 35.95
CA GLU A 278 42.19 26.25 37.27
C GLU A 278 42.23 27.62 37.94
N LYS A 279 43.40 28.28 37.91
CA LYS A 279 43.60 29.65 38.40
C LYS A 279 42.74 30.72 37.74
N ASN A 280 42.08 30.42 36.61
CA ASN A 280 41.23 31.35 35.89
C ASN A 280 39.73 31.03 36.05
N ARG A 281 39.37 29.91 36.69
CA ARG A 281 37.99 29.50 36.90
C ARG A 281 37.34 30.40 37.96
N ILE A 282 36.10 30.77 37.71
CA ILE A 282 35.16 31.40 38.64
C ILE A 282 33.83 30.68 38.45
N TYR A 283 33.16 30.33 39.54
CA TYR A 283 31.85 29.67 39.50
C TYR A 283 30.77 30.68 39.87
N PHE A 284 29.58 30.50 39.31
CA PHE A 284 28.40 31.32 39.59
C PHE A 284 27.23 30.42 39.96
N ASP A 285 26.36 30.91 40.85
CA ASP A 285 25.17 30.18 41.25
C ASP A 285 24.05 30.36 40.21
N THR A 286 24.01 31.51 39.54
CA THR A 286 23.00 31.84 38.51
C THR A 286 23.60 32.50 37.27
N GLU A 287 22.91 32.40 36.13
CA GLU A 287 23.31 33.07 34.88
C GLU A 287 23.27 34.60 35.05
N GLU A 288 22.30 35.10 35.83
CA GLU A 288 22.14 36.52 36.14
C GLU A 288 23.33 37.09 36.92
N GLU A 289 23.84 36.33 37.90
CA GLU A 289 25.03 36.70 38.66
C GLU A 289 26.25 36.85 37.73
N ALA A 290 26.45 35.88 36.83
CA ALA A 290 27.54 35.94 35.85
C ALA A 290 27.44 37.17 34.95
N ILE A 291 26.23 37.48 34.47
CA ILE A 291 25.97 38.66 33.63
C ILE A 291 26.22 39.95 34.42
N LYS A 292 25.70 40.04 35.65
CA LYS A 292 25.90 41.19 36.54
C LYS A 292 27.38 41.40 36.90
N ALA A 293 28.15 40.32 37.02
CA ALA A 293 29.60 40.34 37.21
C ALA A 293 30.40 40.71 35.94
N GLY A 294 29.71 41.06 34.84
CA GLY A 294 30.31 41.52 33.59
C GLY A 294 30.81 40.40 32.67
N TYR A 295 30.31 39.16 32.85
CA TYR A 295 30.66 38.05 31.97
C TYR A 295 29.64 37.91 30.85
N ARG A 296 30.11 37.58 29.65
CA ARG A 296 29.26 37.25 28.51
C ARG A 296 29.20 35.75 28.28
N ARG A 297 28.10 35.26 27.73
CA ARG A 297 27.93 33.85 27.40
C ARG A 297 28.90 33.41 26.30
N ALA A 298 29.40 32.18 26.39
CA ALA A 298 30.13 31.53 25.31
C ALA A 298 29.22 31.37 24.08
N LYS A 299 29.75 31.63 22.88
CA LYS A 299 29.04 31.31 21.63
C LYS A 299 29.10 29.79 21.43
N ARG A 300 27.96 29.19 21.05
CA ARG A 300 27.84 27.78 20.68
C ARG A 300 28.54 27.50 19.35
#